data_AF-A0A2N4SB05-F1
#
_entry.id   AF-A0A2N4SB05-F1
#
_cell.length_a   1.000
_cell.length_b   1.000
_cell.length_c   1.000
_cell.angle_alpha   90.00
_cell.angle_beta   90.00
_cell.angle_gamma   90.00
#
_symmetry.space_group_name_H-M   'P 1'
#
loop_
_entity.id
_entity.type
_entity.pdbx_description
1 polymer ?
#
loop_
_entity_poly.entity_id
_entity_poly.type
_entity_poly.pdbx_seq_one_letter_code
_entity_poly.pdbx_strand_id
1 'polypeptide(L)'
;MIAFTGFDVIDNENGRSAKVNIASPEIIQLPDNDILLACNFRPDKDAVYPFSIAIKRSRDNGKTWGEEQIVYRAAPRFIDGCWEPSFLLLPDGRIQLYFANENPYRQSNEQEISMIESGDNGLTWSSEITTVSFRAGFRDGMPVPATDGKDIYVAVEDNGNEQFKPFIVKNSIKDNWKEPVFAHSSNRYSTLKVPLPSSVYAGAPYLIRTSDGVYVLSFQTTENRTSNWELSTMEVAISDKPSDFISPSQPFSVPLNKEAKWNSLCDLGNQEIAAVSSTNFRSDKIGIWMIKGKIVKNEN
;
A
#
# COMPACT_ATOMS: atom_id res chain seq x y z
N MET A 1 -0.46 -24.86 2.64
CA MET A 1 1.01 -24.68 2.68
C MET A 1 1.28 -23.20 2.98
N ILE A 2 2.36 -22.88 3.69
CA ILE A 2 2.74 -21.48 3.96
C ILE A 2 3.51 -20.95 2.74
N ALA A 3 3.15 -19.77 2.22
CA ALA A 3 3.81 -19.20 1.03
C ALA A 3 5.23 -18.68 1.35
N PHE A 4 5.34 -17.85 2.39
CA PHE A 4 6.59 -17.29 2.89
C PHE A 4 6.74 -17.57 4.39
N THR A 5 7.94 -17.92 4.81
CA THR A 5 8.31 -18.07 6.22
C THR A 5 9.54 -17.21 6.47
N GLY A 6 9.59 -16.52 7.62
CA GLY A 6 10.80 -15.79 8.00
C GLY A 6 12.00 -16.73 8.12
N PHE A 7 13.18 -16.25 7.80
CA PHE A 7 14.40 -17.04 7.74
C PHE A 7 15.56 -16.33 8.42
N ASP A 8 16.52 -17.09 8.94
CA ASP A 8 17.75 -16.55 9.50
C ASP A 8 18.81 -16.42 8.41
N VAL A 9 19.59 -15.35 8.46
CA VAL A 9 20.70 -15.09 7.54
C VAL A 9 21.94 -14.67 8.31
N ILE A 10 23.11 -15.06 7.79
CA ILE A 10 24.42 -14.66 8.29
C ILE A 10 25.12 -13.89 7.18
N ASP A 11 25.56 -12.68 7.49
CA ASP A 11 26.40 -11.88 6.62
C ASP A 11 27.80 -12.51 6.60
N ASN A 12 28.26 -12.91 5.41
CA ASN A 12 29.52 -13.62 5.24
C ASN A 12 30.76 -12.73 5.45
N GLU A 13 30.62 -11.40 5.36
CA GLU A 13 31.74 -10.48 5.49
C GLU A 13 32.03 -10.15 6.95
N ASN A 14 30.98 -9.97 7.76
CA ASN A 14 31.12 -9.53 9.15
C ASN A 14 30.65 -10.58 10.20
N GLY A 15 30.10 -11.71 9.75
CA GLY A 15 29.65 -12.81 10.61
C GLY A 15 28.40 -12.51 11.44
N ARG A 16 27.74 -11.35 11.24
CA ARG A 16 26.53 -10.98 11.97
C ARG A 16 25.34 -11.74 11.43
N SER A 17 24.40 -12.06 12.30
CA SER A 17 23.15 -12.75 11.93
C SER A 17 21.92 -11.91 12.22
N ALA A 18 20.90 -12.07 11.39
CA ALA A 18 19.60 -11.42 11.51
C ALA A 18 18.49 -12.40 11.14
N LYS A 19 17.31 -12.18 11.71
CA LYS A 19 16.07 -12.80 11.24
C LYS A 19 15.42 -11.88 10.22
N VAL A 20 15.13 -12.40 9.05
CA VAL A 20 14.35 -11.70 8.02
C VAL A 20 12.87 -12.03 8.21
N ASN A 21 12.09 -11.01 8.56
CA ASN A 21 10.65 -11.10 8.74
C ASN A 21 9.93 -10.84 7.40
N ILE A 22 8.75 -11.44 7.26
CA ILE A 22 7.88 -11.28 6.09
C ILE A 22 6.78 -10.31 6.47
N ALA A 23 6.73 -9.15 5.83
CA ALA A 23 5.81 -8.06 6.14
C ALA A 23 5.03 -7.61 4.90
N SER A 24 3.92 -6.91 5.14
CA SER A 24 3.11 -6.23 4.13
C SER A 24 2.81 -7.10 2.88
N PRO A 25 2.18 -8.28 3.05
CA PRO A 25 1.84 -9.12 1.92
C PRO A 25 0.77 -8.45 1.04
N GLU A 26 0.96 -8.52 -0.28
CA GLU A 26 -0.01 -8.07 -1.28
C GLU A 26 -0.24 -9.19 -2.30
N ILE A 27 -1.49 -9.38 -2.72
CA ILE A 27 -1.87 -10.43 -3.66
C ILE A 27 -2.60 -9.86 -4.88
N ILE A 28 -2.30 -10.41 -6.05
CA ILE A 28 -3.09 -10.19 -7.27
C ILE A 28 -3.34 -11.52 -7.97
N GLN A 29 -4.56 -11.71 -8.49
CA GLN A 29 -4.90 -12.81 -9.39
C GLN A 29 -4.83 -12.31 -10.84
N LEU A 30 -4.09 -13.02 -11.67
CA LEU A 30 -3.83 -12.69 -13.07
C LEU A 30 -4.91 -13.30 -13.99
N PRO A 31 -5.06 -12.82 -15.25
CA PRO A 31 -6.07 -13.33 -16.18
C PRO A 31 -5.95 -14.83 -16.51
N ASP A 32 -4.76 -15.41 -16.37
CA ASP A 32 -4.53 -16.85 -16.54
C ASP A 32 -4.81 -17.69 -15.28
N ASN A 33 -5.35 -17.06 -14.23
CA ASN A 33 -5.63 -17.60 -12.90
C ASN A 33 -4.39 -17.85 -12.02
N ASP A 34 -3.20 -17.51 -12.51
CA ASP A 34 -2.03 -17.48 -11.63
C ASP A 34 -2.23 -16.41 -10.54
N ILE A 35 -1.65 -16.67 -9.37
CA ILE A 35 -1.68 -15.75 -8.24
C ILE A 35 -0.26 -15.30 -7.96
N LEU A 36 -0.02 -14.00 -7.92
CA LEU A 36 1.22 -13.41 -7.40
C LEU A 36 1.00 -12.95 -5.98
N LEU A 37 1.96 -13.27 -5.11
CA LEU A 37 2.04 -12.78 -3.74
C LEU A 37 3.36 -12.05 -3.58
N ALA A 38 3.31 -10.73 -3.41
CA ALA A 38 4.45 -9.91 -3.02
C ALA A 38 4.52 -9.77 -1.51
N CYS A 39 5.71 -9.58 -0.98
CA CYS A 39 5.94 -9.21 0.41
C CYS A 39 7.22 -8.40 0.54
N ASN A 40 7.34 -7.71 1.68
CA ASN A 40 8.53 -6.98 2.06
C ASN A 40 9.35 -7.79 3.06
N PHE A 41 10.59 -8.10 2.70
CA PHE A 41 11.55 -8.74 3.59
C PHE A 41 12.19 -7.68 4.49
N ARG A 42 11.97 -7.81 5.80
CA ARG A 42 12.44 -6.86 6.82
C ARG A 42 13.43 -7.55 7.78
N PRO A 43 14.75 -7.32 7.67
CA PRO A 43 15.69 -7.80 8.67
C PRO A 43 15.39 -7.18 10.05
N ASP A 44 15.55 -7.95 11.12
CA ASP A 44 15.43 -7.47 12.49
C ASP A 44 16.67 -6.72 13.00
N LYS A 45 17.75 -6.72 12.21
CA LYS A 45 19.00 -6.01 12.50
C LYS A 45 19.55 -5.34 11.25
N ASP A 46 19.93 -4.08 11.41
CA ASP A 46 20.59 -3.31 10.37
C ASP A 46 21.95 -3.91 9.97
N ALA A 47 22.30 -3.68 8.71
CA ALA A 47 23.55 -4.03 8.05
C ALA A 47 23.84 -5.54 7.99
N VAL A 48 22.80 -6.38 7.91
CA VAL A 48 22.95 -7.84 7.73
C VAL A 48 22.29 -8.35 6.44
N TYR A 49 21.09 -7.84 6.13
CA TYR A 49 20.37 -8.21 4.91
C TYR A 49 19.64 -6.98 4.35
N PRO A 50 19.52 -6.79 3.03
CA PRO A 50 18.80 -5.66 2.46
C PRO A 50 17.29 -5.77 2.68
N PHE A 51 16.63 -4.65 3.00
CA PHE A 51 15.18 -4.57 2.85
C PHE A 51 14.84 -4.85 1.38
N SER A 52 13.91 -5.77 1.13
CA SER A 52 13.68 -6.28 -0.23
C SER A 52 12.20 -6.47 -0.52
N ILE A 53 11.83 -6.43 -1.81
CA ILE A 53 10.53 -6.87 -2.29
C ILE A 53 10.70 -8.24 -2.95
N ALA A 54 9.94 -9.22 -2.46
CA ALA A 54 10.00 -10.60 -2.94
C ALA A 54 8.61 -11.06 -3.39
N ILE A 55 8.57 -11.84 -4.47
CA ILE A 55 7.35 -12.37 -5.07
C ILE A 55 7.42 -13.90 -5.11
N LYS A 56 6.28 -14.54 -4.82
CA LYS A 56 6.03 -15.93 -5.16
C LYS A 56 4.78 -16.05 -6.02
N ARG A 57 4.73 -17.13 -6.79
CA ARG A 57 3.62 -17.42 -7.69
C ARG A 57 2.98 -18.76 -7.35
N SER A 58 1.66 -18.78 -7.39
CA SER A 58 0.85 -20.00 -7.35
C SER A 58 0.18 -20.21 -8.71
N ARG A 59 0.08 -21.46 -9.17
CA ARG A 59 -0.63 -21.87 -10.40
C ARG A 59 -1.84 -22.77 -10.14
N ASP A 60 -2.19 -22.95 -8.87
CA ASP A 60 -3.18 -23.93 -8.43
C ASP A 60 -4.12 -23.36 -7.35
N ASN A 61 -4.43 -22.07 -7.47
CA ASN A 61 -5.31 -21.32 -6.55
C ASN A 61 -4.80 -21.30 -5.10
N GLY A 62 -3.49 -21.11 -4.92
CA GLY A 62 -2.83 -20.89 -3.64
C GLY A 62 -2.50 -22.16 -2.86
N LYS A 63 -2.65 -23.35 -3.48
CA LYS A 63 -2.36 -24.63 -2.81
C LYS A 63 -0.86 -24.84 -2.69
N THR A 64 -0.10 -24.51 -3.74
CA THR A 64 1.37 -24.56 -3.78
C THR A 64 1.94 -23.24 -4.30
N TRP A 65 3.17 -22.96 -3.92
CA TRP A 65 3.89 -21.74 -4.29
C TRP A 65 5.24 -22.11 -4.88
N GLY A 66 5.58 -21.51 -6.01
CA GLY A 66 6.88 -21.68 -6.66
C GLY A 66 8.03 -21.01 -5.90
N GLU A 67 9.19 -21.02 -6.55
CA GLU A 67 10.40 -20.35 -6.06
C GLU A 67 10.17 -18.85 -5.84
N GLU A 68 10.90 -18.31 -4.87
CA GLU A 68 10.91 -16.87 -4.61
C GLU A 68 11.71 -16.11 -5.67
N GLN A 69 11.22 -14.94 -6.03
CA GLN A 69 11.91 -13.98 -6.87
C GLN A 69 12.06 -12.67 -6.09
N ILE A 70 13.30 -12.27 -5.79
CA ILE A 70 13.57 -10.94 -5.24
C ILE A 70 13.63 -9.96 -6.41
N VAL A 71 12.64 -9.07 -6.48
CA VAL A 71 12.46 -8.13 -7.59
C VAL A 71 13.04 -6.75 -7.30
N TYR A 72 13.25 -6.43 -6.03
CA TYR A 72 13.92 -5.19 -5.62
C TYR A 72 14.72 -5.39 -4.32
N ARG A 73 15.88 -4.73 -4.23
CA ARG A 73 16.72 -4.66 -3.02
C ARG A 73 17.05 -3.20 -2.73
N ALA A 74 16.68 -2.74 -1.54
CA ALA A 74 17.07 -1.45 -0.98
C ALA A 74 18.41 -1.57 -0.22
N ALA A 75 18.68 -0.63 0.69
CA ALA A 75 19.80 -0.74 1.61
C ALA A 75 19.46 -1.61 2.84
N PRO A 76 20.46 -2.08 3.60
CA PRO A 76 20.26 -2.95 4.76
C PRO A 76 20.03 -2.16 6.06
N ARG A 77 19.64 -0.89 6.00
CA ARG A 77 19.31 -0.06 7.18
C ARG A 77 17.83 0.28 7.13
N PHE A 78 17.17 0.26 8.28
CA PHE A 78 15.76 0.62 8.38
C PHE A 78 15.44 1.97 7.74
N ILE A 79 16.31 2.98 7.89
CA ILE A 79 16.11 4.33 7.37
C ILE A 79 16.32 4.49 5.84
N ASP A 80 16.81 3.46 5.15
CA ASP A 80 17.05 3.49 3.69
C ASP A 80 16.32 2.32 3.00
N GLY A 81 15.22 1.87 3.62
CA GLY A 81 14.54 0.66 3.22
C GLY A 81 13.65 0.83 2.00
N CYS A 82 13.04 -0.28 1.61
CA CYS A 82 11.83 -0.30 0.80
C CYS A 82 10.72 -0.99 1.57
N TRP A 83 9.49 -0.65 1.25
CA TRP A 83 8.36 -0.93 2.14
C TRP A 83 7.22 -1.65 1.43
N GLU A 84 6.00 -1.16 1.57
CA GLU A 84 4.76 -1.87 1.22
C GLU A 84 4.64 -2.05 -0.31
N PRO A 85 4.69 -3.30 -0.83
CA PRO A 85 4.37 -3.57 -2.24
C PRO A 85 2.88 -3.42 -2.50
N SER A 86 2.49 -2.87 -3.66
CA SER A 86 1.12 -2.94 -4.17
C SER A 86 1.06 -3.11 -5.69
N PHE A 87 0.21 -4.03 -6.16
CA PHE A 87 0.11 -4.37 -7.58
C PHE A 87 -0.94 -3.54 -8.31
N LEU A 88 -0.71 -3.31 -9.61
CA LEU A 88 -1.72 -2.86 -10.56
C LEU A 88 -1.62 -3.68 -11.84
N LEU A 89 -2.72 -4.29 -12.28
CA LEU A 89 -2.83 -4.87 -13.62
C LEU A 89 -3.44 -3.82 -14.58
N LEU A 90 -2.70 -3.47 -15.63
CA LEU A 90 -3.14 -2.53 -16.64
C LEU A 90 -4.00 -3.21 -17.72
N PRO A 91 -4.85 -2.46 -18.45
CA PRO A 91 -5.71 -3.01 -19.51
C PRO A 91 -4.94 -3.68 -20.66
N ASP A 92 -3.68 -3.32 -20.87
CA ASP A 92 -2.81 -3.92 -21.89
C ASP A 92 -2.07 -5.18 -21.41
N GLY A 93 -2.35 -5.64 -20.19
CA GLY A 93 -1.76 -6.84 -19.60
C GLY A 93 -0.44 -6.62 -18.86
N ARG A 94 0.12 -5.41 -18.88
CA ARG A 94 1.29 -5.09 -18.04
C ARG A 94 0.90 -5.10 -16.57
N ILE A 95 1.81 -5.58 -15.73
CA ILE A 95 1.67 -5.56 -14.27
C ILE A 95 2.67 -4.53 -13.75
N GLN A 96 2.21 -3.61 -12.91
CA GLN A 96 3.04 -2.68 -12.17
C GLN A 96 3.08 -3.07 -10.70
N LEU A 97 4.23 -2.89 -10.08
CA LEU A 97 4.44 -3.11 -8.65
C LEU A 97 5.03 -1.84 -8.05
N TYR A 98 4.22 -1.18 -7.23
CA TYR A 98 4.54 0.05 -6.53
C TYR A 98 5.08 -0.26 -5.14
N PHE A 99 5.99 0.56 -4.64
CA PHE A 99 6.48 0.46 -3.26
C PHE A 99 7.06 1.80 -2.80
N ALA A 100 6.95 2.08 -1.49
CA ALA A 100 7.65 3.23 -0.92
C ALA A 100 9.15 2.92 -0.78
N ASN A 101 9.99 3.92 -1.06
CA ASN A 101 11.43 3.73 -1.23
C ASN A 101 12.23 4.90 -0.66
N GLU A 102 13.06 4.61 0.34
CA GLU A 102 14.00 5.57 0.94
C GLU A 102 15.42 5.38 0.38
N ASN A 103 15.66 4.30 -0.35
CA ASN A 103 16.98 3.91 -0.85
C ASN A 103 17.68 4.97 -1.73
N PRO A 104 16.98 5.79 -2.56
CA PRO A 104 17.62 6.89 -3.28
C PRO A 104 18.09 8.05 -2.37
N TYR A 105 17.59 8.13 -1.13
CA TYR A 105 17.73 9.30 -0.25
C TYR A 105 18.46 8.98 1.06
N ARG A 106 19.55 8.20 1.00
CA ARG A 106 20.30 7.68 2.18
C ARG A 106 20.97 8.72 3.10
N GLN A 107 20.80 10.00 2.80
CA GLN A 107 21.36 11.14 3.53
C GLN A 107 20.26 12.06 4.12
N SER A 108 19.00 11.69 3.96
CA SER A 108 17.82 12.39 4.49
C SER A 108 16.79 11.38 5.00
N ASN A 109 15.65 11.87 5.50
CA ASN A 109 14.50 11.02 5.89
C ASN A 109 13.42 11.04 4.80
N GLU A 110 13.80 11.34 3.55
CA GLU A 110 12.88 11.46 2.43
C GLU A 110 12.51 10.09 1.87
N GLN A 111 11.31 10.01 1.29
CA GLN A 111 10.77 8.78 0.74
C GLN A 111 10.01 9.09 -0.55
N GLU A 112 10.30 8.34 -1.61
CA GLU A 112 9.54 8.37 -2.86
C GLU A 112 8.64 7.15 -3.00
N ILE A 113 7.72 7.19 -3.95
CA ILE A 113 7.11 5.98 -4.50
C ILE A 113 7.90 5.57 -5.74
N SER A 114 8.38 4.34 -5.74
CA SER A 114 9.00 3.70 -6.90
C SER A 114 8.07 2.65 -7.50
N MET A 115 8.31 2.31 -8.77
CA MET A 115 7.56 1.28 -9.51
C MET A 115 8.51 0.47 -10.40
N ILE A 116 8.24 -0.82 -10.48
CA ILE A 116 8.77 -1.73 -11.49
C ILE A 116 7.62 -2.38 -12.25
N GLU A 117 7.82 -2.73 -13.51
CA GLU A 117 6.78 -3.34 -14.34
C GLU A 117 7.20 -4.67 -14.96
N SER A 118 6.20 -5.49 -15.28
CA SER A 118 6.33 -6.74 -16.01
C SER A 118 5.41 -6.72 -17.22
N GLY A 119 5.98 -7.05 -18.39
CA GLY A 119 5.25 -7.21 -19.66
C GLY A 119 4.98 -8.67 -20.02
N ASP A 120 5.37 -9.62 -19.18
CA ASP A 120 5.32 -11.07 -19.47
C ASP A 120 4.56 -11.83 -18.37
N ASN A 121 3.46 -11.23 -17.90
CA ASN A 121 2.58 -11.79 -16.88
C ASN A 121 3.27 -12.01 -15.52
N GLY A 122 4.34 -11.28 -15.19
CA GLY A 122 5.03 -11.34 -13.90
C GLY A 122 6.13 -12.41 -13.83
N LEU A 123 6.70 -12.80 -14.97
CA LEU A 123 7.83 -13.74 -15.02
C LEU A 123 9.16 -12.99 -14.89
N THR A 124 9.28 -11.85 -15.55
CA THR A 124 10.40 -10.91 -15.43
C THR A 124 9.90 -9.51 -15.10
N TRP A 125 10.80 -8.71 -14.52
CA TRP A 125 10.53 -7.36 -14.05
C TRP A 125 11.59 -6.41 -14.60
N SER A 126 11.22 -5.14 -14.79
CA SER A 126 12.13 -4.10 -15.25
C SER A 126 13.33 -3.96 -14.29
N SER A 127 14.54 -3.83 -14.86
CA SER A 127 15.75 -3.54 -14.07
C SER A 127 15.82 -2.06 -13.67
N GLU A 128 15.31 -1.19 -14.54
CA GLU A 128 15.15 0.23 -14.26
C GLU A 128 13.99 0.44 -13.30
N ILE A 129 14.22 1.29 -12.31
CA ILE A 129 13.25 1.66 -11.29
C ILE A 129 12.65 3.01 -11.69
N THR A 130 11.33 3.08 -11.79
CA THR A 130 10.64 4.31 -12.14
C THR A 130 10.19 5.05 -10.88
N THR A 131 10.58 6.32 -10.72
CA THR A 131 10.04 7.18 -9.66
C THR A 131 8.65 7.67 -10.05
N VAL A 132 7.63 7.28 -9.28
CA VAL A 132 6.22 7.63 -9.49
C VAL A 132 5.92 9.01 -8.90
N SER A 133 6.36 9.25 -7.68
CA SER A 133 6.14 10.51 -6.99
C SER A 133 7.23 10.79 -5.97
N PHE A 134 7.54 12.08 -5.81
CA PHE A 134 8.52 12.54 -4.83
C PHE A 134 8.15 13.93 -4.31
N ARG A 135 8.27 14.12 -2.99
CA ARG A 135 8.06 15.41 -2.34
C ARG A 135 9.29 15.76 -1.50
N ALA A 136 10.11 16.67 -2.00
CA ALA A 136 11.34 17.08 -1.33
C ALA A 136 11.11 17.53 0.12
N GLY A 137 11.90 17.01 1.04
CA GLY A 137 11.81 17.22 2.49
C GLY A 137 10.75 16.39 3.21
N PHE A 138 9.99 15.57 2.49
CA PHE A 138 8.83 14.83 2.99
C PHE A 138 8.85 13.38 2.53
N ARG A 139 7.82 12.64 2.93
CA ARG A 139 7.67 11.22 2.66
C ARG A 139 6.38 10.96 1.90
N ASP A 140 6.50 10.27 0.77
CA ASP A 140 5.38 9.56 0.14
C ASP A 140 5.46 8.08 0.53
N GLY A 141 4.45 7.57 1.23
CA GLY A 141 4.43 6.20 1.76
C GLY A 141 3.21 5.39 1.33
N MET A 142 3.25 4.07 1.61
CA MET A 142 2.13 3.13 1.50
C MET A 142 1.30 3.27 0.22
N PRO A 143 1.91 3.10 -0.97
CA PRO A 143 1.24 3.34 -2.24
C PRO A 143 0.19 2.25 -2.51
N VAL A 144 -1.02 2.64 -2.89
CA VAL A 144 -2.05 1.73 -3.39
C VAL A 144 -2.64 2.26 -4.70
N PRO A 145 -2.35 1.61 -5.85
CA PRO A 145 -2.80 2.04 -7.16
C PRO A 145 -4.22 1.54 -7.49
N ALA A 146 -4.95 2.34 -8.25
CA ALA A 146 -6.19 1.96 -8.92
C ALA A 146 -6.24 2.59 -10.33
N THR A 147 -7.06 2.05 -11.22
CA THR A 147 -7.23 2.59 -12.58
C THR A 147 -8.69 2.61 -13.02
N ASP A 148 -9.04 3.57 -13.88
CA ASP A 148 -10.30 3.60 -14.62
C ASP A 148 -10.18 3.05 -16.05
N GLY A 149 -9.00 2.53 -16.42
CA GLY A 149 -8.67 2.05 -17.76
C GLY A 149 -8.06 3.12 -18.68
N LYS A 150 -7.99 4.38 -18.24
CA LYS A 150 -7.33 5.48 -18.96
C LYS A 150 -6.21 6.10 -18.12
N ASP A 151 -6.51 6.39 -16.88
CA ASP A 151 -5.61 7.02 -15.91
C ASP A 151 -5.31 6.04 -14.75
N ILE A 152 -4.16 6.26 -14.12
CA ILE A 152 -3.72 5.57 -12.91
C ILE A 152 -3.78 6.59 -11.77
N TYR A 153 -4.34 6.15 -10.64
CA TYR A 153 -4.47 6.91 -9.42
C TYR A 153 -3.81 6.12 -8.29
N VAL A 154 -2.75 6.65 -7.73
CA VAL A 154 -2.05 6.01 -6.60
C VAL A 154 -2.36 6.79 -5.35
N ALA A 155 -3.04 6.15 -4.40
CA ALA A 155 -3.19 6.70 -3.07
C ALA A 155 -1.88 6.55 -2.30
N VAL A 156 -1.43 7.62 -1.66
CA VAL A 156 -0.19 7.68 -0.88
C VAL A 156 -0.44 8.41 0.43
N GLU A 157 0.30 8.07 1.48
CA GLU A 157 0.40 8.94 2.64
C GLU A 157 1.48 10.00 2.41
N ASP A 158 1.15 11.26 2.69
CA ASP A 158 2.05 12.42 2.51
C ASP A 158 2.06 13.24 3.82
N ASN A 159 3.25 13.48 4.40
CA ASN A 159 3.43 14.26 5.64
C ASN A 159 3.77 15.75 5.41
N GLY A 160 3.59 16.25 4.18
CA GLY A 160 3.82 17.62 3.74
C GLY A 160 2.94 18.69 4.37
N ASN A 161 2.11 18.32 5.34
CA ASN A 161 1.25 19.21 6.13
C ASN A 161 1.17 18.71 7.59
N GLU A 162 2.32 18.51 8.23
CA GLU A 162 2.51 18.05 9.61
C GLU A 162 2.31 16.54 9.80
N GLN A 163 1.09 16.08 10.06
CA GLN A 163 0.79 14.64 10.14
C GLN A 163 0.47 14.10 8.75
N PHE A 164 0.77 12.82 8.52
CA PHE A 164 0.38 12.10 7.31
C PHE A 164 -1.10 12.32 6.98
N LYS A 165 -1.37 12.57 5.70
CA LYS A 165 -2.71 12.64 5.10
C LYS A 165 -2.74 11.78 3.84
N PRO A 166 -3.91 11.26 3.45
CA PRO A 166 -4.07 10.55 2.19
C PRO A 166 -4.12 11.53 1.00
N PHE A 167 -3.22 11.36 0.04
CA PHE A 167 -3.17 12.07 -1.23
C PHE A 167 -3.35 11.10 -2.40
N ILE A 168 -3.76 11.62 -3.55
CA ILE A 168 -3.66 10.93 -4.83
C ILE A 168 -2.51 11.53 -5.64
N VAL A 169 -1.70 10.67 -6.26
CA VAL A 169 -0.86 11.01 -7.39
C VAL A 169 -1.40 10.35 -8.66
N LYS A 170 -1.54 11.15 -9.72
CA LYS A 170 -2.21 10.76 -10.97
C LYS A 170 -1.22 10.73 -12.14
N ASN A 171 -1.34 9.73 -13.01
CA ASN A 171 -0.71 9.75 -14.34
C ASN A 171 -1.61 9.04 -15.35
N SER A 172 -1.42 9.25 -16.65
CA SER A 172 -2.19 8.51 -17.66
C SER A 172 -1.49 7.18 -17.98
N ILE A 173 -2.23 6.11 -18.28
CA ILE A 173 -1.63 4.81 -18.64
C ILE A 173 -0.69 4.95 -19.86
N LYS A 174 -1.01 5.84 -20.80
CA LYS A 174 -0.18 6.14 -21.98
C LYS A 174 1.14 6.83 -21.63
N ASP A 175 1.11 7.70 -20.63
CA ASP A 175 2.30 8.42 -20.18
C ASP A 175 3.20 7.51 -19.34
N ASN A 176 2.59 6.71 -18.45
CA ASN A 176 3.25 5.65 -17.69
C ASN A 176 4.43 6.15 -16.84
N TRP A 177 4.24 7.26 -16.11
CA TRP A 177 5.23 7.80 -15.18
C TRP A 177 6.56 8.19 -15.84
N LYS A 178 6.51 8.70 -17.09
CA LYS A 178 7.71 9.24 -17.75
C LYS A 178 8.40 10.32 -16.93
N GLU A 179 7.60 11.13 -16.24
CA GLU A 179 8.07 12.14 -15.30
C GLU A 179 7.42 11.92 -13.93
N PRO A 180 8.17 12.07 -12.82
CA PRO A 180 7.62 11.93 -11.48
C PRO A 180 6.59 13.01 -11.13
N VAL A 181 5.64 12.67 -10.27
CA VAL A 181 4.68 13.63 -9.71
C VAL A 181 5.28 14.33 -8.49
N PHE A 182 5.74 15.58 -8.69
CA PHE A 182 6.33 16.42 -7.64
C PHE A 182 5.32 17.20 -6.79
N ALA A 183 5.81 17.85 -5.72
CA ALA A 183 5.04 18.55 -4.69
C ALA A 183 3.97 19.54 -5.20
N HIS A 184 4.28 20.30 -6.25
CA HIS A 184 3.40 21.35 -6.80
C HIS A 184 2.68 20.93 -8.08
N SER A 185 2.75 19.64 -8.45
CA SER A 185 2.06 19.12 -9.62
C SER A 185 0.55 19.15 -9.41
N SER A 186 -0.21 19.55 -10.43
CA SER A 186 -1.67 19.43 -10.43
C SER A 186 -2.14 17.97 -10.40
N ASN A 187 -1.24 17.03 -10.69
CA ASN A 187 -1.48 15.59 -10.56
C ASN A 187 -1.28 15.07 -9.13
N ARG A 188 -0.94 15.92 -8.15
CA ARG A 188 -0.92 15.59 -6.71
C ARG A 188 -2.02 16.39 -6.02
N TYR A 189 -2.94 15.73 -5.33
CA TYR A 189 -4.03 16.41 -4.64
C TYR A 189 -4.56 15.63 -3.44
N SER A 190 -5.11 16.35 -2.47
CA SER A 190 -5.76 15.77 -1.28
C SER A 190 -6.96 14.92 -1.70
N THR A 191 -7.15 13.79 -1.04
CA THR A 191 -8.26 12.87 -1.31
C THR A 191 -9.60 13.39 -0.79
N LEU A 192 -9.64 13.85 0.47
CA LEU A 192 -10.89 14.20 1.17
C LEU A 192 -11.46 15.53 0.70
N LYS A 193 -12.79 15.58 0.52
CA LYS A 193 -13.51 16.82 0.15
C LYS A 193 -13.38 17.89 1.24
N VAL A 194 -13.48 17.47 2.50
CA VAL A 194 -13.24 18.32 3.67
C VAL A 194 -11.94 17.84 4.30
N PRO A 195 -10.86 18.65 4.25
CA PRO A 195 -9.58 18.26 4.82
C PRO A 195 -9.67 18.06 6.34
N LEU A 196 -8.95 17.06 6.84
CA LEU A 196 -8.72 16.88 8.27
C LEU A 196 -7.78 17.98 8.81
N PRO A 197 -7.89 18.35 10.10
CA PRO A 197 -6.91 19.22 10.75
C PRO A 197 -5.47 18.71 10.57
N SER A 198 -4.49 19.60 10.47
CA SER A 198 -3.08 19.22 10.23
C SER A 198 -2.55 18.25 11.30
N SER A 199 -2.98 18.44 12.55
CA SER A 199 -2.60 17.64 13.72
C SER A 199 -3.24 16.25 13.79
N VAL A 200 -4.24 15.95 12.96
CA VAL A 200 -4.88 14.62 12.90
C VAL A 200 -4.05 13.71 11.99
N TYR A 201 -3.57 12.59 12.50
CA TYR A 201 -2.95 11.56 11.66
C TYR A 201 -4.03 10.86 10.82
N ALA A 202 -3.78 10.71 9.51
CA ALA A 202 -4.57 9.91 8.59
C ALA A 202 -3.62 9.29 7.54
N GLY A 203 -3.14 8.08 7.82
CA GLY A 203 -2.15 7.39 6.98
C GLY A 203 -2.63 6.04 6.46
N ALA A 204 -1.71 5.27 5.89
CA ALA A 204 -1.95 3.95 5.31
C ALA A 204 -3.21 3.87 4.41
N PRO A 205 -3.30 4.69 3.35
CA PRO A 205 -4.46 4.66 2.50
C PRO A 205 -4.55 3.36 1.71
N TYR A 206 -5.77 2.88 1.47
CA TYR A 206 -6.03 1.79 0.53
C TYR A 206 -7.17 2.19 -0.41
N LEU A 207 -6.89 2.21 -1.70
CA LEU A 207 -7.82 2.68 -2.74
C LEU A 207 -8.26 1.50 -3.61
N ILE A 208 -9.57 1.39 -3.82
CA ILE A 208 -10.13 0.53 -4.87
C ILE A 208 -11.09 1.33 -5.74
N ARG A 209 -11.26 0.88 -6.98
CA ARG A 209 -12.38 1.25 -7.84
C ARG A 209 -13.24 0.00 -8.05
N THR A 210 -14.50 0.08 -7.64
CA THR A 210 -15.45 -1.03 -7.77
C THR A 210 -15.85 -1.26 -9.23
N SER A 211 -16.42 -2.43 -9.53
CA SER A 211 -17.00 -2.76 -10.84
C SER A 211 -18.09 -1.77 -11.27
N ASP A 212 -18.78 -1.17 -10.30
CA ASP A 212 -19.83 -0.16 -10.51
C ASP A 212 -19.26 1.26 -10.72
N GLY A 213 -17.93 1.41 -10.75
CA GLY A 213 -17.24 2.66 -11.03
C GLY A 213 -17.08 3.60 -9.83
N VAL A 214 -17.51 3.20 -8.63
CA VAL A 214 -17.33 3.97 -7.38
C VAL A 214 -15.92 3.77 -6.84
N TYR A 215 -15.28 4.86 -6.44
CA TYR A 215 -14.01 4.83 -5.72
C TYR A 215 -14.27 4.70 -4.22
N VAL A 216 -13.52 3.81 -3.57
CA VAL A 216 -13.57 3.61 -2.13
C VAL A 216 -12.16 3.75 -1.57
N LEU A 217 -11.99 4.64 -0.60
CA LEU A 217 -10.74 4.91 0.07
C LEU A 217 -10.90 4.50 1.54
N SER A 218 -9.98 3.67 2.03
CA SER A 218 -9.77 3.52 3.46
C SER A 218 -8.49 4.20 3.91
N PHE A 219 -8.43 4.62 5.17
CA PHE A 219 -7.23 5.13 5.82
C PHE A 219 -7.37 4.93 7.34
N GLN A 220 -6.26 4.90 8.07
CA GLN A 220 -6.28 4.83 9.53
C GLN A 220 -6.08 6.23 10.11
N THR A 221 -6.97 6.65 11.01
CA THR A 221 -7.03 8.03 11.51
C THR A 221 -7.06 8.15 13.04
N THR A 222 -6.52 9.25 13.56
CA THR A 222 -6.69 9.69 14.95
C THR A 222 -7.81 10.72 15.12
N GLU A 223 -8.61 10.99 14.08
CA GLU A 223 -9.73 11.91 14.18
C GLU A 223 -10.67 11.48 15.32
N ASN A 224 -11.07 12.43 16.16
CA ASN A 224 -11.89 12.19 17.37
C ASN A 224 -11.28 11.19 18.37
N ARG A 225 -9.97 10.97 18.31
CA ARG A 225 -9.20 10.10 19.22
C ARG A 225 -8.02 10.89 19.81
N THR A 226 -7.20 10.22 20.61
CA THR A 226 -5.93 10.80 21.10
C THR A 226 -4.94 10.98 19.96
N SER A 227 -3.94 11.85 20.13
CA SER A 227 -2.84 12.02 19.16
C SER A 227 -1.89 10.81 19.06
N ASN A 228 -2.07 9.77 19.88
CA ASN A 228 -1.32 8.54 19.76
C ASN A 228 -1.77 7.76 18.51
N TRP A 229 -0.96 7.80 17.45
CA TRP A 229 -1.24 7.12 16.19
C TRP A 229 -1.40 5.59 16.34
N GLU A 230 -0.79 5.00 17.39
CA GLU A 230 -0.94 3.57 17.69
C GLU A 230 -2.41 3.19 17.95
N LEU A 231 -3.22 4.13 18.41
CA LEU A 231 -4.65 3.97 18.69
C LEU A 231 -5.53 4.44 17.53
N SER A 232 -4.98 4.64 16.33
CA SER A 232 -5.76 5.00 15.15
C SER A 232 -6.76 3.90 14.76
N THR A 233 -7.80 4.29 14.04
CA THR A 233 -8.84 3.40 13.55
C THR A 233 -9.08 3.58 12.06
N MET A 234 -9.44 2.50 11.38
CA MET A 234 -9.87 2.52 9.99
C MET A 234 -11.14 3.38 9.83
N GLU A 235 -11.09 4.26 8.84
CA GLU A 235 -12.27 4.88 8.23
C GLU A 235 -12.33 4.52 6.75
N VAL A 236 -13.55 4.51 6.21
CA VAL A 236 -13.86 4.23 4.80
C VAL A 236 -14.73 5.34 4.25
N ALA A 237 -14.25 6.00 3.21
CA ALA A 237 -14.94 7.07 2.48
C ALA A 237 -15.15 6.67 1.01
N ILE A 238 -16.14 7.28 0.38
CA ILE A 238 -16.52 6.97 -1.02
C ILE A 238 -16.56 8.22 -1.89
N SER A 239 -16.39 8.02 -3.20
CA SER A 239 -16.56 9.06 -4.21
C SER A 239 -16.91 8.48 -5.58
N ASP A 240 -17.54 9.27 -6.43
CA ASP A 240 -17.80 8.95 -7.85
C ASP A 240 -16.60 9.24 -8.75
N LYS A 241 -15.59 9.91 -8.21
CA LYS A 241 -14.35 10.29 -8.88
C LYS A 241 -13.17 10.03 -7.94
N PRO A 242 -11.92 10.01 -8.43
CA PRO A 242 -10.75 9.70 -7.61
C PRO A 242 -10.32 10.89 -6.72
N SER A 243 -11.26 11.69 -6.25
CA SER A 243 -11.08 12.85 -5.37
C SER A 243 -12.39 13.15 -4.64
N ASP A 244 -12.40 14.14 -3.75
CA ASP A 244 -13.59 14.57 -3.02
C ASP A 244 -14.29 13.43 -2.26
N PHE A 245 -13.50 12.54 -1.65
CA PHE A 245 -14.04 11.47 -0.81
C PHE A 245 -14.83 12.06 0.37
N ILE A 246 -16.01 11.49 0.61
CA ILE A 246 -16.99 11.94 1.60
C ILE A 246 -17.55 10.77 2.40
N SER A 247 -18.39 11.10 3.39
CA SER A 247 -19.18 10.16 4.17
C SER A 247 -18.33 9.09 4.85
N PRO A 248 -17.30 9.46 5.63
CA PRO A 248 -16.47 8.48 6.31
C PRO A 248 -17.33 7.63 7.24
N SER A 249 -17.10 6.32 7.19
CA SER A 249 -17.70 5.33 8.07
C SER A 249 -16.61 4.55 8.78
N GLN A 250 -16.87 4.09 10.01
CA GLN A 250 -15.95 3.24 10.76
C GLN A 250 -16.44 1.79 10.71
N PRO A 251 -15.81 0.89 9.92
CA PRO A 251 -16.28 -0.49 9.77
C PRO A 251 -16.24 -1.29 11.08
N PHE A 252 -15.36 -0.91 12.00
CA PHE A 252 -15.20 -1.53 13.31
C PHE A 252 -15.57 -0.53 14.41
N SER A 253 -16.38 -0.95 15.38
CA SER A 253 -16.63 -0.16 16.58
C SER A 253 -15.44 -0.28 17.54
N VAL A 254 -14.39 0.50 17.31
CA VAL A 254 -13.11 0.41 18.04
C VAL A 254 -13.12 1.30 19.28
N PRO A 255 -13.02 0.75 20.52
CA PRO A 255 -12.86 1.55 21.73
C PRO A 255 -11.66 2.51 21.65
N LEU A 256 -11.70 3.63 22.37
CA LEU A 256 -10.67 4.67 22.30
C LEU A 256 -9.27 4.21 22.74
N ASN A 257 -9.17 3.16 23.55
CA ASN A 257 -7.91 2.55 24.00
C ASN A 257 -7.50 1.31 23.18
N LYS A 258 -8.11 1.12 22.01
CA LYS A 258 -7.88 0.01 21.08
C LYS A 258 -7.61 0.59 19.68
N GLU A 259 -7.23 -0.27 18.73
CA GLU A 259 -6.76 0.13 17.40
C GLU A 259 -7.42 -0.69 16.28
N ALA A 260 -7.44 -0.13 15.08
CA ALA A 260 -7.71 -0.86 13.82
C ALA A 260 -6.86 -0.23 12.72
N LYS A 261 -5.78 -0.92 12.33
CA LYS A 261 -4.71 -0.42 11.45
C LYS A 261 -4.39 -1.42 10.35
N TRP A 262 -3.60 -0.99 9.38
CA TRP A 262 -3.12 -1.82 8.26
C TRP A 262 -4.30 -2.36 7.45
N ASN A 263 -4.99 -1.41 6.82
CA ASN A 263 -6.30 -1.62 6.24
C ASN A 263 -6.18 -2.11 4.80
N SER A 264 -7.13 -2.95 4.37
CA SER A 264 -7.32 -3.25 2.95
C SER A 264 -8.80 -3.38 2.61
N LEU A 265 -9.10 -3.17 1.32
CA LEU A 265 -10.43 -3.24 0.77
C LEU A 265 -10.48 -4.23 -0.40
N CYS A 266 -11.61 -4.91 -0.56
CA CYS A 266 -11.86 -5.77 -1.71
C CYS A 266 -13.30 -5.55 -2.20
N ASP A 267 -13.45 -5.32 -3.49
CA ASP A 267 -14.76 -5.30 -4.13
C ASP A 267 -15.30 -6.73 -4.23
N LEU A 268 -16.49 -6.98 -3.68
CA LEU A 268 -17.18 -8.27 -3.75
C LEU A 268 -18.27 -8.28 -4.84
N GLY A 269 -18.45 -7.16 -5.56
CA GLY A 269 -19.50 -6.95 -6.52
C GLY A 269 -20.86 -6.68 -5.86
N ASN A 270 -21.87 -6.34 -6.67
CA ASN A 270 -23.24 -6.05 -6.22
C ASN A 270 -23.29 -4.99 -5.10
N GLN A 271 -22.45 -3.95 -5.20
CA GLN A 271 -22.29 -2.91 -4.18
C GLN A 271 -21.82 -3.42 -2.80
N GLU A 272 -21.31 -4.65 -2.69
CA GLU A 272 -20.70 -5.18 -1.47
C GLU A 272 -19.18 -5.02 -1.51
N ILE A 273 -18.60 -4.62 -0.37
CA ILE A 273 -17.15 -4.54 -0.19
C ILE A 273 -16.75 -5.32 1.07
N ALA A 274 -15.56 -5.91 1.08
CA ALA A 274 -14.90 -6.37 2.30
C ALA A 274 -13.89 -5.34 2.78
N ALA A 275 -13.89 -5.06 4.07
CA ALA A 275 -12.88 -4.29 4.78
C ALA A 275 -12.12 -5.23 5.72
N VAL A 276 -10.79 -5.21 5.66
CA VAL A 276 -9.89 -5.99 6.52
C VAL A 276 -9.01 -5.04 7.32
N SER A 277 -8.80 -5.34 8.59
CA SER A 277 -7.91 -4.56 9.47
C SER A 277 -7.29 -5.44 10.54
N SER A 278 -6.08 -5.06 10.97
CA SER A 278 -5.44 -5.59 12.17
C SER A 278 -5.99 -4.86 13.39
N THR A 279 -6.75 -5.54 14.24
CA THR A 279 -7.45 -4.90 15.35
C THR A 279 -7.57 -5.78 16.59
N ASN A 280 -7.59 -5.13 17.74
CA ASN A 280 -7.85 -5.70 19.06
C ASN A 280 -9.18 -5.21 19.65
N PHE A 281 -10.13 -4.70 18.85
CA PHE A 281 -11.38 -4.11 19.37
C PHE A 281 -12.24 -5.06 20.24
N ARG A 282 -12.07 -6.38 20.12
CA ARG A 282 -12.75 -7.41 20.93
C ARG A 282 -11.84 -8.23 21.83
N SER A 283 -10.55 -7.93 21.93
CA SER A 283 -9.62 -8.73 22.75
C SER A 283 -8.39 -7.93 23.18
N ASP A 284 -7.49 -8.54 23.96
CA ASP A 284 -6.20 -7.91 24.31
C ASP A 284 -5.09 -8.20 23.30
N LYS A 285 -5.36 -9.06 22.31
CA LYS A 285 -4.42 -9.38 21.23
C LYS A 285 -4.91 -8.79 19.92
N ILE A 286 -3.96 -8.34 19.11
CA ILE A 286 -4.23 -7.94 17.73
C ILE A 286 -4.51 -9.22 16.91
N GLY A 287 -5.58 -9.20 16.14
CA GLY A 287 -5.89 -10.22 15.15
C GLY A 287 -6.33 -9.59 13.84
N ILE A 288 -6.42 -10.39 12.78
CA ILE A 288 -6.95 -9.96 11.50
C ILE A 288 -8.47 -10.14 11.53
N TRP A 289 -9.21 -9.06 11.27
CA TRP A 289 -10.66 -9.07 11.21
C TRP A 289 -11.13 -8.59 9.84
N MET A 290 -12.20 -9.22 9.35
CA MET A 290 -12.87 -8.84 8.11
C MET A 290 -14.34 -8.52 8.41
N ILE A 291 -14.86 -7.47 7.79
CA ILE A 291 -16.28 -7.13 7.79
C ILE A 291 -16.73 -6.84 6.36
N LYS A 292 -17.99 -7.19 6.04
CA LYS A 292 -18.61 -6.83 4.76
C LYS A 292 -19.50 -5.59 4.95
N GLY A 293 -19.37 -4.63 4.06
CA GLY A 293 -20.19 -3.43 3.98
C GLY A 293 -20.94 -3.35 2.65
N LYS A 294 -21.94 -2.47 2.58
CA LYS A 294 -22.65 -2.12 1.35
C LYS A 294 -22.46 -0.66 1.03
N ILE A 295 -22.19 -0.37 -0.23
CA ILE A 295 -22.25 0.99 -0.76
C ILE A 295 -23.72 1.32 -0.95
N VAL A 296 -24.19 2.34 -0.23
CA VAL A 296 -25.57 2.81 -0.31
C VAL A 296 -25.56 4.16 -1.02
N LYS A 297 -26.23 4.24 -2.16
CA LYS A 297 -26.56 5.53 -2.77
C LYS A 297 -27.74 6.10 -1.99
N ASN A 298 -27.57 7.29 -1.42
CA ASN A 298 -28.72 8.02 -0.89
C ASN A 298 -29.57 8.43 -2.10
N GLU A 299 -30.72 7.79 -2.26
CA GLU A 299 -31.78 8.32 -3.12
C GLU A 299 -32.31 9.57 -2.43
N ASN A 300 -32.05 10.74 -3.03
CA ASN A 300 -32.77 11.97 -2.71
C ASN A 300 -34.10 11.98 -3.45
#